data_AF-A8XYW1-F1
#
_entry.id   AF-A8XYW1-F1
#
_cell.length_a   1.000
_cell.length_b   1.000
_cell.length_c   1.000
_cell.angle_alpha   90.00
_cell.angle_beta   90.00
_cell.angle_gamma   90.00
#
_symmetry.space_group_name_H-M   'P 1'
#
loop_
_entity.id
_entity.type
_entity.pdbx_description
1 polymer ?
#
loop_
_entity_poly.entity_id
_entity_poly.type
_entity_poly.pdbx_seq_one_letter_code
_entity_poly.pdbx_strand_id
1 'polypeptide(L)'
;MKDGSTNIHLFWSEGPSCTRNLTCEMSNQTYFVVGWEDTEIPTRPHPPSSSMWINAENRDVGRTGKFVNLMELFGIVCEDMKWYITKYPFGVEYQLPDTWETAHINASELACKLYKTAISGFYCDGEPADYFSK
;
A
#
# COMPACT_ATOMS: atom_id res chain seq x y z
N MET A 1 -2.80 21.14 -12.81
CA MET A 1 -2.91 20.21 -11.67
C MET A 1 -4.36 19.78 -11.61
N LYS A 2 -4.66 18.48 -11.78
CA LYS A 2 -6.00 17.96 -11.53
C LYS A 2 -6.08 17.68 -10.03
N ASP A 3 -6.84 18.50 -9.32
CA ASP A 3 -7.28 18.24 -7.95
C ASP A 3 -8.69 17.67 -8.09
N GLY A 4 -8.88 16.41 -7.72
CA GLY A 4 -10.08 15.65 -8.09
C GLY A 4 -10.52 14.63 -7.03
N SER A 5 -10.04 14.74 -5.80
CA SER A 5 -10.49 13.84 -4.72
C SER A 5 -11.85 14.28 -4.17
N THR A 6 -12.84 13.38 -4.19
CA THR A 6 -14.07 13.53 -3.39
C THR A 6 -13.88 13.09 -1.94
N ASN A 7 -12.73 12.46 -1.62
CA ASN A 7 -12.35 12.05 -0.28
C ASN A 7 -11.58 13.20 0.39
N ILE A 8 -12.14 13.77 1.45
CA ILE A 8 -11.54 14.87 2.24
C ILE A 8 -10.26 14.46 2.99
N HIS A 9 -10.04 13.15 3.15
CA HIS A 9 -8.87 12.55 3.78
C HIS A 9 -7.73 12.30 2.78
N LEU A 10 -7.94 12.61 1.50
CA LEU A 10 -6.98 12.35 0.41
C LEU A 10 -6.65 13.62 -0.35
N PHE A 11 -5.38 14.00 -0.32
CA PHE A 11 -4.81 15.06 -1.15
C PHE A 11 -3.85 14.46 -2.15
N TRP A 12 -4.05 14.73 -3.44
CA TRP A 12 -3.14 14.26 -4.45
C TRP A 12 -2.87 15.30 -5.53
N SER A 13 -1.72 15.17 -6.16
CA SER A 13 -1.42 15.92 -7.38
C SER A 13 -0.59 15.07 -8.33
N GLU A 14 -0.71 15.40 -9.61
CA GLU A 14 0.06 14.80 -10.69
C GLU A 14 0.82 15.90 -11.44
N GLY A 15 2.11 15.68 -11.60
CA GLY A 15 3.02 16.51 -12.36
C GLY A 15 3.42 15.83 -13.68
N PRO A 16 4.34 16.44 -14.45
CA PRO A 16 4.87 15.84 -15.65
C PRO A 16 5.55 14.49 -15.37
N SER A 17 5.43 13.56 -16.33
CA SER A 17 5.98 12.20 -16.23
C SER A 17 5.41 11.45 -15.02
N CYS A 18 6.19 10.60 -14.35
CA CYS A 18 5.77 9.92 -13.13
C CYS A 18 6.02 10.74 -11.86
N THR A 19 5.66 12.02 -11.86
CA THR A 19 5.74 12.83 -10.64
C THR A 19 4.36 12.89 -10.00
N ARG A 20 4.24 12.33 -8.80
CA ARG A 20 2.98 12.21 -8.09
C ARG A 20 3.19 12.47 -6.61
N ASN A 21 2.28 13.23 -6.01
CA ASN A 21 2.22 13.40 -4.56
C ASN A 21 0.89 12.84 -4.08
N LEU A 22 0.96 12.01 -3.04
CA LEU A 22 -0.19 11.34 -2.45
C LEU A 22 -0.08 11.49 -0.94
N THR A 23 -1.00 12.24 -0.35
CA THR A 23 -1.12 12.41 1.10
C THR A 23 -2.47 11.93 1.54
N CYS A 24 -2.50 11.03 2.53
CA CYS A 24 -3.72 10.46 3.06
C CYS A 24 -3.71 10.54 4.59
N GLU A 25 -4.88 10.66 5.21
CA GLU A 25 -5.04 10.44 6.64
C GLU A 25 -4.77 8.97 6.98
N MET A 26 -3.84 8.73 7.90
CA MET A 26 -3.59 7.38 8.40
C MET A 26 -4.73 6.94 9.31
N SER A 27 -5.28 5.78 8.99
CA SER A 27 -6.22 5.02 9.80
C SER A 27 -6.05 3.52 9.49
N ASN A 28 -6.78 2.67 10.21
CA ASN A 28 -6.77 1.23 9.98
C ASN A 28 -7.40 0.83 8.64
N GLN A 29 -7.99 1.79 7.93
CA GLN A 29 -8.58 1.64 6.61
C GLN A 29 -7.76 2.30 5.50
N THR A 30 -6.52 2.73 5.82
CA THR A 30 -5.56 3.22 4.81
C THR A 30 -4.56 2.11 4.48
N TYR A 31 -4.70 1.53 3.29
CA TYR A 31 -3.89 0.40 2.84
C TYR A 31 -3.83 0.27 1.31
N PHE A 32 -2.82 -0.44 0.83
CA PHE A 32 -2.73 -0.87 -0.57
C PHE A 32 -3.17 -2.32 -0.70
N VAL A 33 -3.88 -2.62 -1.78
CA VAL A 33 -4.20 -3.98 -2.20
C VAL A 33 -3.24 -4.37 -3.31
N VAL A 34 -2.66 -5.57 -3.21
CA VAL A 34 -1.66 -6.09 -4.16
C VAL A 34 -1.85 -7.59 -4.33
N GLY A 35 -1.48 -8.15 -5.50
CA GLY A 35 -1.46 -9.60 -5.73
C GLY A 35 -0.14 -10.25 -5.33
N TRP A 36 -0.14 -11.58 -5.16
CA TRP A 36 1.11 -12.33 -4.96
C TRP A 36 1.94 -12.43 -6.23
N GLU A 37 1.29 -12.39 -7.38
CA GLU A 37 1.88 -12.31 -8.71
C GLU A 37 2.51 -10.94 -9.01
N ASP A 38 2.10 -9.91 -8.27
CA ASP A 38 2.51 -8.53 -8.45
C ASP A 38 3.68 -8.14 -7.54
N THR A 39 4.21 -9.08 -6.75
CA THR A 39 5.25 -8.81 -5.74
C THR A 39 6.47 -9.71 -5.91
N GLU A 40 7.64 -9.15 -5.60
CA GLU A 40 8.89 -9.90 -5.47
C GLU A 40 9.09 -10.51 -4.07
N ILE A 41 8.17 -10.24 -3.13
CA ILE A 41 8.18 -10.87 -1.80
C ILE A 41 7.95 -12.37 -1.98
N PRO A 42 8.84 -13.25 -1.47
CA PRO A 42 8.69 -14.69 -1.61
C PRO A 42 7.36 -15.20 -1.06
N THR A 43 6.70 -16.08 -1.83
CA THR A 43 5.48 -16.75 -1.41
C THR A 43 5.73 -17.62 -0.17
N ARG A 44 4.70 -17.77 0.66
CA ARG A 44 4.74 -18.62 1.84
C ARG A 44 4.20 -20.03 1.52
N PRO A 45 4.52 -21.06 2.33
CA PRO A 45 4.15 -22.46 2.05
C PRO A 45 2.65 -22.69 1.85
N HIS A 46 1.82 -21.77 2.32
CA HIS A 46 0.41 -21.66 2.00
C HIS A 46 0.21 -20.30 1.34
N PRO A 47 0.23 -20.21 -0.01
CA PRO A 47 -0.16 -18.97 -0.66
C PRO A 47 -1.62 -18.71 -0.25
N PRO A 48 -1.89 -17.55 0.35
CA PRO A 48 -3.20 -17.22 0.88
C PRO A 48 -4.19 -16.89 -0.25
N SER A 49 -5.33 -16.32 0.10
CA SER A 49 -6.19 -15.60 -0.85
C SER A 49 -5.38 -14.78 -1.88
N SER A 50 -5.96 -14.52 -3.04
CA SER A 50 -5.28 -13.86 -4.18
C SER A 50 -4.67 -12.49 -3.87
N SER A 51 -4.92 -11.92 -2.69
CA SER A 51 -4.56 -10.56 -2.33
C SER A 51 -3.74 -10.49 -1.03
N MET A 52 -2.88 -9.49 -0.98
CA MET A 52 -2.15 -9.02 0.19
C MET A 52 -2.55 -7.57 0.48
N TRP A 53 -2.39 -7.16 1.74
CA TRP A 53 -2.63 -5.80 2.20
C TRP A 53 -1.37 -5.20 2.78
N ILE A 54 -0.95 -4.07 2.23
CA ILE A 54 0.17 -3.27 2.75
C ILE A 54 -0.43 -2.12 3.54
N ASN A 55 -0.43 -2.24 4.86
CA ASN A 55 -1.09 -1.28 5.76
C ASN A 55 -0.24 -0.01 5.96
N ALA A 56 -0.90 1.15 6.07
CA ALA A 56 -0.26 2.45 6.37
C ALA A 56 -0.08 2.74 7.85
N GLU A 57 -0.52 1.84 8.73
CA GLU A 57 -0.23 1.90 10.15
C GLU A 57 -0.07 0.50 10.76
N ASN A 58 0.49 0.47 11.97
CA ASN A 58 0.45 -0.72 12.82
C ASN A 58 -0.92 -0.78 13.50
N ARG A 59 -1.72 -1.80 13.15
CA ARG A 59 -3.08 -2.01 13.70
C ARG A 59 -3.10 -2.19 15.22
N ASP A 60 -2.01 -2.68 15.83
CA ASP A 60 -1.93 -2.88 17.28
C ASP A 60 -1.70 -1.58 18.05
N VAL A 61 -1.11 -0.56 17.40
CA VAL A 61 -0.72 0.70 18.03
C VAL A 61 -1.75 1.80 17.77
N GLY A 62 -2.50 1.72 16.66
CA GLY A 62 -3.58 2.64 16.29
C GLY A 62 -3.13 4.10 16.24
N ARG A 63 -2.65 4.56 15.08
CA ARG A 63 -2.26 5.96 14.88
C ARG A 63 -3.20 6.61 13.87
N THR A 64 -4.39 6.95 14.36
CA THR A 64 -5.40 7.67 13.59
C THR A 64 -5.14 9.18 13.56
N GLY A 65 -5.56 9.86 12.49
CA GLY A 65 -5.63 11.33 12.47
C GLY A 65 -4.45 12.08 11.88
N LYS A 66 -3.42 11.39 11.36
CA LYS A 66 -2.23 12.04 10.79
C LYS A 66 -2.20 11.93 9.27
N PHE A 67 -2.15 13.06 8.60
CA PHE A 67 -1.87 13.12 7.16
C PHE A 67 -0.40 12.82 6.90
N VAL A 68 -0.13 11.83 6.05
CA VAL A 68 1.23 11.40 5.70
C VAL A 68 1.39 11.30 4.19
N ASN A 69 2.55 11.75 3.70
CA ASN A 69 2.96 11.53 2.32
C ASN A 69 3.27 10.05 2.10
N LEU A 70 2.35 9.35 1.43
CA LEU A 70 2.45 7.92 1.17
C LEU A 70 3.58 7.58 0.20
N MET A 71 3.92 8.51 -0.70
CA MET A 71 5.01 8.30 -1.66
C MET A 71 6.34 8.10 -0.93
N GLU A 72 6.61 8.94 0.07
CA GLU A 72 7.84 8.86 0.88
C GLU A 72 7.82 7.68 1.85
N LEU A 73 6.69 7.47 2.52
CA LEU A 73 6.50 6.42 3.53
C LEU A 73 6.75 5.03 2.94
N PHE A 74 6.17 4.76 1.77
CA PHE A 74 6.24 3.46 1.10
C PHE A 74 7.33 3.38 0.02
N GLY A 75 8.06 4.48 -0.20
CA GLY A 75 9.06 4.56 -1.27
C GLY A 75 8.45 4.24 -2.63
N ILE A 76 7.29 4.85 -2.94
CA ILE A 76 6.57 4.55 -4.17
C ILE A 76 7.35 5.12 -5.34
N VAL A 77 7.69 4.26 -6.29
CA VAL A 77 8.41 4.60 -7.51
C VAL A 77 7.56 4.28 -8.73
N CYS A 78 7.89 4.92 -9.85
CA CYS A 78 7.28 4.61 -11.14
C CYS A 78 8.34 4.14 -12.11
N GLU A 79 8.09 2.97 -12.70
CA GLU A 79 8.95 2.36 -13.71
C GLU A 79 8.05 1.86 -14.84
N ASP A 80 8.37 2.18 -16.09
CA ASP A 80 7.58 1.79 -17.27
C ASP A 80 6.07 2.09 -17.16
N MET A 81 5.76 3.26 -16.59
CA MET A 81 4.39 3.73 -16.33
C MET A 81 3.60 2.84 -15.35
N LYS A 82 4.27 2.03 -14.52
CA LYS A 82 3.68 1.25 -13.44
C LYS A 82 4.22 1.72 -12.10
N TRP A 83 3.37 1.69 -11.08
CA TRP A 83 3.71 2.15 -9.73
C TRP A 83 4.04 0.98 -8.82
N TYR A 84 5.14 1.12 -8.09
CA TYR A 84 5.68 0.07 -7.23
C TYR A 84 5.94 0.59 -5.82
N ILE A 85 5.55 -0.19 -4.82
CA ILE A 85 5.98 -0.02 -3.43
C ILE A 85 7.34 -0.69 -3.25
N THR A 86 8.23 -0.04 -2.49
CA THR A 86 9.60 -0.54 -2.22
C THR A 86 9.97 -0.54 -0.73
N LYS A 87 9.15 0.07 0.12
CA LYS A 87 9.31 0.06 1.58
C LYS A 87 8.02 -0.45 2.21
N TYR A 88 8.15 -1.26 3.25
CA TYR A 88 7.04 -1.90 3.95
C TYR A 88 7.11 -1.56 5.46
N PRO A 89 6.94 -0.28 5.84
CA PRO A 89 7.21 0.20 7.20
C PRO A 89 6.38 -0.50 8.28
N PHE A 90 5.22 -1.06 7.92
CA PHE A 90 4.31 -1.76 8.81
C PHE A 90 4.12 -3.23 8.43
N GLY A 91 4.97 -3.77 7.57
CA GLY A 91 4.84 -5.15 7.11
C GLY A 91 3.72 -5.34 6.09
N VAL A 92 3.32 -6.60 5.91
CA VAL A 92 2.30 -7.01 4.95
C VAL A 92 1.39 -8.06 5.58
N GLU A 93 0.10 -7.95 5.32
CA GLU A 93 -0.91 -8.89 5.79
C GLU A 93 -1.52 -9.68 4.65
N TYR A 94 -1.98 -10.88 4.98
CA TYR A 94 -2.69 -11.75 4.05
C TYR A 94 -3.54 -12.77 4.80
N GLN A 95 -4.53 -13.36 4.14
CA GLN A 95 -5.50 -14.25 4.79
C GLN A 95 -5.20 -15.74 4.58
N LEU A 96 -5.01 -16.48 5.66
CA LEU A 96 -4.80 -17.93 5.58
C LEU A 96 -6.05 -18.62 4.99
N PRO A 97 -5.88 -19.51 3.99
CA PRO A 97 -6.99 -20.02 3.18
C PRO A 97 -7.97 -20.88 3.98
N ASP A 98 -7.50 -21.60 5.00
CA ASP A 98 -8.29 -22.58 5.73
C ASP A 98 -8.96 -22.02 6.99
N THR A 99 -8.36 -21.00 7.61
CA THR A 99 -8.78 -20.48 8.92
C THR A 99 -9.44 -19.11 8.85
N TRP A 100 -9.36 -18.43 7.70
CA TRP A 100 -9.73 -17.01 7.53
C TRP A 100 -8.96 -16.06 8.47
N GLU A 101 -7.95 -16.57 9.18
CA GLU A 101 -7.09 -15.77 10.04
C GLU A 101 -6.14 -14.92 9.19
N THR A 102 -5.78 -13.76 9.72
CA THR A 102 -4.79 -12.90 9.10
C THR A 102 -3.39 -13.31 9.56
N ALA A 103 -2.52 -13.62 8.61
CA ALA A 103 -1.09 -13.76 8.84
C ALA A 103 -0.36 -12.45 8.50
N HIS A 104 0.78 -12.24 9.15
CA HIS A 104 1.55 -11.00 9.05
C HIS A 104 3.02 -11.28 8.74
N ILE A 105 3.57 -10.60 7.73
CA ILE A 105 5.00 -10.51 7.45
C ILE A 105 5.52 -9.21 8.08
N ASN A 106 6.35 -9.35 9.11
CA ASN A 106 6.85 -8.21 9.85
C ASN A 106 7.72 -7.29 8.99
N ALA A 107 7.61 -5.97 9.23
CA ALA A 107 8.45 -4.96 8.59
C ALA A 107 9.95 -5.25 8.72
N SER A 108 10.39 -5.82 9.85
CA SER A 108 11.80 -6.17 10.10
C SER A 108 12.33 -7.28 9.18
N GLU A 109 11.47 -8.19 8.71
CA GLU A 109 11.86 -9.23 7.75
C GLU A 109 12.05 -8.65 6.34
N LEU A 110 11.24 -7.64 6.01
CA LEU A 110 11.27 -6.94 4.74
C LEU A 110 12.31 -5.81 4.72
N ALA A 111 12.76 -5.37 5.89
CA ALA A 111 13.77 -4.35 6.04
C ALA A 111 15.06 -4.75 5.31
N CYS A 112 15.66 -3.78 4.62
CA CYS A 112 16.89 -3.97 3.82
C CYS A 112 16.76 -4.94 2.63
N LYS A 113 15.55 -5.39 2.29
CA LYS A 113 15.27 -6.10 1.03
C LYS A 113 14.89 -5.09 -0.06
N LEU A 114 15.19 -5.43 -1.31
CA LEU A 114 14.90 -4.60 -2.47
C LEU A 114 13.67 -5.13 -3.24
N TYR A 115 12.68 -5.64 -2.51
CA TYR A 115 11.46 -6.15 -3.14
C TYR A 115 10.63 -5.00 -3.70
N LYS A 116 10.09 -5.22 -4.89
CA LYS A 116 9.08 -4.37 -5.51
C LYS A 116 7.72 -5.05 -5.46
N THR A 117 6.68 -4.25 -5.24
CA THR A 117 5.29 -4.69 -5.38
C THR A 117 4.51 -3.73 -6.25
N ALA A 118 3.96 -4.19 -7.37
CA ALA A 118 3.09 -3.39 -8.21
C ALA A 118 1.77 -3.12 -7.49
N ILE A 119 1.33 -1.85 -7.52
CA ILE A 119 0.09 -1.44 -6.87
C ILE A 119 -1.10 -1.81 -7.77
N SER A 120 -2.05 -2.60 -7.26
CA SER A 120 -3.30 -2.92 -7.95
C SER A 120 -4.49 -2.11 -7.43
N GLY A 121 -4.48 -1.70 -6.17
CA GLY A 121 -5.49 -0.83 -5.57
C GLY A 121 -5.00 -0.07 -4.35
N PHE A 122 -5.72 0.99 -3.99
CA PHE A 122 -5.42 1.83 -2.84
C PHE A 122 -6.73 2.30 -2.17
N TYR A 123 -6.75 2.23 -0.85
CA TYR A 123 -7.81 2.76 0.00
C TYR A 123 -7.24 3.83 0.92
N CYS A 124 -7.89 4.98 0.96
CA CYS A 124 -7.58 6.07 1.88
C CYS A 124 -8.74 6.24 2.85
N ASP A 125 -8.52 5.92 4.11
CA ASP A 125 -9.54 5.97 5.16
C ASP A 125 -10.86 5.27 4.76
N GLY A 126 -10.75 4.07 4.18
CA GLY A 126 -11.90 3.25 3.82
C GLY A 126 -12.50 3.53 2.45
N GLU A 127 -12.12 4.64 1.81
CA GLU A 127 -12.60 4.99 0.47
C GLU A 127 -11.61 4.52 -0.61
N PRO A 128 -12.07 3.78 -1.64
CA PRO A 128 -11.21 3.38 -2.75
C PRO A 128 -10.76 4.62 -3.55
N ALA A 129 -9.52 4.60 -4.02
CA ALA A 129 -8.95 5.68 -4.81
C ALA A 129 -8.33 5.14 -6.11
N ASP A 130 -8.91 5.56 -7.24
CA ASP A 130 -8.47 5.21 -8.60
C ASP A 130 -7.21 6.00 -9.03
N TYR A 131 -6.26 6.18 -8.11
CA TYR A 131 -5.07 7.00 -8.30
C TYR A 131 -3.96 6.26 -9.07
N PHE A 132 -3.91 4.93 -8.92
CA PHE A 132 -2.87 4.09 -9.50
C PHE A 132 -3.34 3.30 -10.73
N SER A 133 -4.63 3.35 -11.04
CA SER A 133 -5.21 2.86 -12.29
C SER A 133 -4.75 3.73 -13.47
N LYS A 134 -4.38 3.06 -14.58
CA LYS A 134 -4.05 3.70 -15.86
C LYS A 134 -5.29 4.19 -16.59
#